data_AF-A0A9D6F2F1-F1
#
_entry.id   AF-A0A9D6F2F1-F1
#
_cell.length_a   1.000
_cell.length_b   1.000
_cell.length_c   1.000
_cell.angle_alpha   90.00
_cell.angle_beta   90.00
_cell.angle_gamma   90.00
#
_symmetry.space_group_name_H-M   'P 1'
#
loop_
_entity.id
_entity.type
_entity.pdbx_description
1 polymer ?
#
loop_
_entity_poly.entity_id
_entity_poly.type
_entity_poly.pdbx_seq_one_letter_code
_entity_poly.pdbx_strand_id
1 'polypeptide(L)' 'MQKRIRKVDIKARTTLFADFAGCTVTMERVGPEEIHIRKVGRLKRKYSLKQLVAGITKKNRHAEVSTGKPVGGEVR' A
#
# COMPACT_ATOMS: atom_id res chain seq x y z
N MET A 1 -6.97 -12.82 22.68
CA MET A 1 -5.55 -12.66 22.30
C MET A 1 -5.22 -11.17 22.26
N GLN A 2 -4.57 -10.63 23.30
CA GLN A 2 -4.30 -9.19 23.45
C GLN A 2 -3.03 -8.81 22.68
N LYS A 3 -3.10 -7.84 21.77
CA LYS A 3 -1.94 -7.39 20.99
C LYS A 3 -1.25 -6.21 21.67
N ARG A 4 0.05 -6.37 21.94
CA ARG A 4 0.90 -5.36 22.60
C ARG A 4 1.23 -4.23 21.63
N ILE A 5 0.91 -2.99 22.01
CA ILE A 5 1.39 -1.79 21.32
C ILE A 5 2.89 -1.66 21.60
N ARG A 6 3.72 -1.57 20.56
CA ARG A 6 5.15 -1.32 20.70
C ARG A 6 5.45 0.11 20.26
N LYS A 7 6.18 0.86 21.10
CA LYS A 7 6.69 2.18 20.73
C LYS A 7 7.90 1.98 19.82
N VAL A 8 7.79 2.40 18.57
CA VAL A 8 8.87 2.37 17.57
C VAL A 8 8.87 3.74 16.91
N ASP A 9 9.89 4.55 17.22
CA ASP A 9 10.04 5.95 16.80
C ASP A 9 9.02 6.93 17.46
N ILE A 10 8.70 8.03 16.77
CA ILE A 10 7.76 9.09 17.17
C ILE A 10 6.28 8.62 17.05
N LYS A 11 6.04 7.46 16.45
CA LYS A 11 4.69 6.92 16.18
C LYS A 11 4.46 5.63 16.96
N ALA A 12 3.25 5.46 17.51
CA ALA A 12 2.83 4.17 18.07
C ALA A 12 2.50 3.19 16.93
N ARG A 13 2.96 1.94 17.02
CA ARG A 13 2.67 0.88 16.05
C ARG A 13 2.02 -0.33 16.74
N THR A 14 1.12 -0.99 16.01
CA THR A 14 0.50 -2.26 16.42
C THR A 14 0.53 -3.25 15.26
N THR A 15 0.68 -4.54 15.57
CA THR A 15 0.76 -5.60 14.56
C THR A 15 -0.66 -6.06 14.20
N LEU A 16 -1.06 -5.90 12.93
CA LEU A 16 -2.34 -6.44 12.46
C LEU A 16 -2.21 -7.91 12.07
N PHE A 17 -3.34 -8.57 11.84
CA PHE A 17 -3.36 -9.94 11.34
C PHE A 17 -2.87 -9.98 9.88
N ALA A 18 -2.36 -11.13 9.43
CA ALA A 18 -1.75 -11.27 8.10
C ALA A 18 -2.73 -10.95 6.95
N ASP A 19 -4.02 -11.13 7.16
CA ASP A 19 -5.07 -10.81 6.20
C ASP A 19 -5.20 -9.30 5.90
N PHE A 20 -4.59 -8.42 6.71
CA PHE A 20 -4.48 -6.98 6.46
C PHE A 20 -3.24 -6.60 5.64
N ALA A 21 -2.35 -7.54 5.31
CA ALA A 21 -1.16 -7.25 4.54
C ALA A 21 -1.51 -6.68 3.15
N GLY A 22 -0.84 -5.59 2.76
CA GLY A 22 -1.06 -4.91 1.47
C GLY A 22 -2.41 -4.18 1.33
N CYS A 23 -3.21 -4.10 2.40
CA CYS A 23 -4.50 -3.41 2.38
C CYS A 23 -4.38 -1.96 2.87
N THR A 24 -5.12 -1.05 2.24
CA THR A 24 -5.42 0.25 2.86
C THR A 24 -6.46 0.04 3.96
N VAL A 25 -6.22 0.60 5.14
CA VAL A 25 -7.13 0.51 6.28
C VAL A 25 -7.57 1.90 6.73
N THR A 26 -8.80 2.00 7.22
CA THR A 26 -9.28 3.16 7.98
C THR A 26 -9.29 2.81 9.46
N MET A 27 -8.92 3.79 10.29
CA MET A 27 -8.95 3.69 11.74
C MET A 27 -9.94 4.71 12.28
N GLU A 28 -10.89 4.27 13.08
CA GLU A 28 -11.91 5.11 13.69
C GLU A 28 -11.95 4.85 15.19
N ARG A 29 -12.00 5.91 16.01
CA ARG A 29 -12.17 5.79 17.47
C ARG A 29 -13.66 5.76 17.76
N VAL A 30 -14.16 4.63 18.24
CA VAL A 30 -15.60 4.41 18.51
C VAL A 30 -15.93 4.65 19.99
N GLY A 31 -14.92 4.59 20.86
CA GLY A 31 -15.06 4.88 22.29
C GLY A 31 -13.75 5.33 22.94
N PRO A 32 -13.77 5.60 24.25
CA PRO A 32 -12.58 6.03 24.98
C PRO A 32 -11.42 5.03 24.87
N GLU A 33 -11.69 3.72 24.86
CA GLU A 33 -10.65 2.68 24.81
C GLU A 33 -10.73 1.80 23.55
N GLU A 34 -11.55 2.17 22.57
CA GLU A 34 -11.83 1.31 21.42
C GLU A 34 -11.53 2.00 20.08
N ILE A 35 -10.72 1.31 19.27
CA ILE A 35 -10.38 1.70 17.90
C ILE A 35 -10.85 0.58 16.96
N HIS A 36 -11.69 0.93 16.00
CA HIS A 36 -12.09 0.03 14.93
C HIS A 36 -11.16 0.22 13.73
N ILE A 37 -10.63 -0.90 13.23
CA ILE A 37 -9.78 -0.92 12.03
C ILE A 37 -10.55 -1.69 10.96
N ARG A 38 -10.85 -1.03 9.84
CA ARG A 38 -11.59 -1.62 8.73
C ARG A 38 -10.74 -1.64 7.48
N LYS A 39 -10.79 -2.73 6.71
CA LYS A 39 -10.22 -2.77 5.36
C LYS A 39 -11.04 -1.85 4.48
N VAL A 40 -10.38 -0.92 3.80
CA VAL A 40 -11.03 -0.11 2.79
C VAL A 40 -11.26 -1.03 1.60
N GLY A 41 -12.53 -1.24 1.23
CA GLY A 41 -12.87 -1.90 -0.04
C GLY A 41 -12.12 -1.20 -1.17
N ARG A 42 -11.70 -1.92 -2.22
CA ARG A 42 -10.90 -1.35 -3.32
C ARG A 42 -11.60 -0.12 -3.93
N LEU A 43 -11.24 1.06 -3.44
CA LEU A 43 -11.51 2.34 -4.06
C LEU A 43 -10.47 2.54 -5.16
N LYS A 44 -10.40 1.56 -6.07
CA LYS A 44 -9.61 1.73 -7.29
C LYS A 44 -10.32 2.83 -8.08
N ARG A 45 -9.69 4.00 -8.18
CA ARG A 45 -10.10 5.00 -9.18
C ARG A 45 -10.13 4.27 -10.53
N LYS A 46 -11.32 4.14 -11.10
CA LYS A 46 -11.48 3.53 -12.42
C LYS A 46 -11.19 4.63 -13.43
N TYR A 47 -10.00 4.58 -14.02
CA TYR A 47 -9.66 5.45 -15.14
C TYR A 47 -10.03 4.75 -16.44
N SER A 48 -10.67 5.47 -17.35
CA SER A 48 -10.83 5.03 -18.74
C SER A 48 -9.51 5.16 -19.49
N LEU A 49 -9.33 4.38 -20.57
CA LEU A 49 -8.18 4.53 -21.47
C LEU A 49 -8.00 5.98 -21.93
N LYS A 50 -9.12 6.65 -22.25
CA LYS A 50 -9.14 8.07 -22.63
C LYS A 50 -8.53 8.96 -21.54
N GLN A 51 -8.89 8.75 -20.27
CA GLN A 51 -8.33 9.52 -19.15
C GLN A 51 -6.83 9.26 -18.93
N LEU A 52 -6.39 8.02 -19.15
CA LEU A 52 -4.97 7.66 -19.00
C LEU A 52 -4.10 8.29 -20.10
N VAL A 53 -4.59 8.29 -21.35
CA VAL A 53 -3.83 8.80 -22.50
C VAL A 53 -3.86 10.33 -22.58
N ALA A 54 -4.92 10.98 -22.08
CA ALA A 54 -5.07 12.44 -22.14
C ALA A 54 -3.91 13.21 -21.47
N GLY A 55 -3.25 12.62 -20.48
CA GLY A 55 -2.10 13.23 -19.79
C GLY A 55 -0.74 12.96 -20.44
N ILE A 56 -0.66 12.16 -21.50
CA ILE A 56 0.61 11.80 -22.14
C ILE A 56 1.09 12.97 -23.02
N THR A 57 2.30 13.44 -22.74
CA THR A 57 2.98 14.52 -23.48
C THR A 57 4.35 14.04 -23.94
N LYS A 58 4.95 14.73 -24.91
CA LYS A 58 6.34 14.46 -25.34
C LYS A 58 7.35 14.56 -24.18
N LYS A 59 7.04 15.32 -23.13
CA LYS A 59 7.93 15.57 -21.98
C LYS A 59 7.84 14.50 -20.89
N ASN A 60 6.74 13.75 -20.79
CA ASN A 60 6.52 12.72 -19.76
C ASN A 60 6.45 11.29 -20.32
N ARG A 61 6.70 11.12 -21.62
CA ARG A 61 6.79 9.81 -22.25
C ARG A 61 8.11 9.17 -21.85
N HIS A 62 8.04 8.12 -21.04
CA HIS A 62 9.22 7.34 -20.67
C HIS A 62 9.62 6.40 -21.81
N ALA A 63 10.93 6.19 -21.97
CA ALA A 63 11.44 5.12 -22.82
C ALA A 63 11.10 3.76 -22.20
N GLU A 64 11.20 2.70 -23.01
CA GLU A 64 11.03 1.34 -22.52
C GLU A 64 12.04 1.05 -21.40
N VAL A 65 11.55 0.42 -20.32
CA VAL A 65 12.40 0.06 -19.18
C VAL A 65 13.23 -1.16 -19.58
N SER A 66 14.55 -1.00 -19.63
CA SER A 66 15.47 -2.13 -19.68
C SER A 66 15.66 -2.69 -18.28
N THR A 67 15.11 -3.88 -18.01
CA THR A 67 15.26 -4.57 -16.72
C THR A 67 16.63 -5.23 -16.55
N GLY A 68 17.50 -5.13 -17.56
CA GLY A 68 18.82 -5.76 -17.57
C GLY A 68 18.76 -7.29 -17.70
N LYS A 69 19.93 -7.92 -17.62
CA LYS A 69 20.04 -9.38 -17.48
C LYS A 69 19.60 -9.77 -16.07
N PRO A 70 18.99 -10.96 -15.87
CA PRO A 70 18.71 -11.45 -14.53
C PRO A 70 20.00 -11.48 -13.71
N VAL A 71 20.01 -10.77 -12.58
CA VAL A 71 21.11 -10.78 -11.60
C VAL A 71 20.61 -11.55 -10.39
N GLY A 72 20.58 -12.88 -10.51
CA GLY A 72 20.22 -13.80 -9.44
C GLY A 72 21.46 -14.52 -8.94
N GLY A 73 21.74 -14.42 -7.64
CA GLY A 73 22.83 -15.14 -6.96
C GLY A 73 22.50 -16.59 -6.62
N GLU A 74 21.58 -17.23 -7.34
CA GLU A 74 21.24 -18.65 -7.16
C GLU A 74 22.26 -19.52 -7.90
N VAL A 75 23.52 -19.46 -7.47
CA VAL A 75 24.50 -20.51 -7.74
C VAL A 75 24.57 -21.37 -6.49
N ARG A 76 23.90 -22.52 -6.56
CA ARG A 76 24.06 -23.76 -5.77
C ARG A 76 24.24 -23.66 -4.25
#